data_AF-A0A1H2XCY3-F1
#
_entry.id   AF-A0A1H2XCY3-F1
#
_cell.length_a   1.000
_cell.length_b   1.000
_cell.length_c   1.000
_cell.angle_alpha   90.00
_cell.angle_beta   90.00
_cell.angle_gamma   90.00
#
_symmetry.space_group_name_H-M   'P 1'
#
loop_
_entity.id
_entity.type
_entity.pdbx_description
1 polymer ?
#
loop_
_entity_poly.entity_id
_entity_poly.type
_entity_poly.pdbx_seq_one_letter_code
_entity_poly.pdbx_strand_id
1 'polypeptide(L)'
;MSSCYPLIAQEIADLEVAHRKTSVKRYADRLKTVYLPGKGWSVTQVAKSLMIDRETVRNHYKRYRKGGLSALQKFEVGGSKSFLNELQKQALDQHLHKNLYLTAKEIAHYVEQTWGISYSESG
;
A
#
# COMPACT_ATOMS: atom_id res chain seq x y z
N MET A 1 8.99 -15.11 -22.06
CA MET A 1 7.88 -14.32 -22.64
C MET A 1 7.93 -12.92 -22.07
N SER A 2 8.24 -11.93 -22.90
CA SER A 2 8.28 -10.52 -22.50
C SER A 2 6.86 -10.06 -22.21
N SER A 3 6.51 -9.82 -20.94
CA SER A 3 5.25 -9.16 -20.60
C SER A 3 5.23 -7.80 -21.29
N CYS A 4 4.22 -7.55 -22.12
CA CYS A 4 4.04 -6.28 -22.80
C CYS A 4 3.50 -5.25 -21.79
N TYR A 5 4.20 -4.12 -21.66
CA TYR A 5 3.83 -3.01 -20.78
C TYR A 5 3.46 -1.79 -21.64
N PRO A 6 2.32 -1.81 -22.35
CA PRO A 6 1.98 -0.76 -23.28
C PRO A 6 1.65 0.54 -22.52
N LEU A 7 2.36 1.61 -22.88
CA LEU A 7 2.06 2.98 -22.49
C LEU A 7 1.97 3.86 -23.73
N ILE A 8 1.04 4.81 -23.74
CA ILE A 8 0.98 5.83 -24.80
C ILE A 8 2.01 6.94 -24.55
N ALA A 9 2.34 7.70 -25.59
CA ALA A 9 3.34 8.77 -25.50
C ALA A 9 3.01 9.80 -24.40
N GLN A 10 1.73 10.12 -24.21
CA GLN A 10 1.27 11.03 -23.16
C GLN A 10 1.56 10.48 -21.75
N GLU A 11 1.27 9.19 -21.51
CA GLU A 11 1.53 8.54 -20.21
C GLU A 11 3.03 8.56 -19.87
N ILE A 12 3.88 8.35 -20.87
CA ILE A 12 5.35 8.42 -20.71
C ILE A 12 5.78 9.85 -20.36
N ALA A 13 5.25 10.86 -21.05
CA ALA A 13 5.54 12.26 -20.78
C ALA A 13 5.09 12.68 -19.37
N ASP A 14 3.89 12.25 -18.96
CA ASP A 14 3.33 12.54 -17.63
C ASP A 14 4.18 11.92 -16.52
N LEU A 15 4.63 10.68 -16.69
CA LEU A 15 5.54 9.99 -15.76
C LEU A 15 6.87 10.73 -15.63
N GLU A 16 7.42 11.23 -16.74
CA GLU A 16 8.67 11.98 -16.76
C GLU A 16 8.54 13.33 -16.04
N VAL A 17 7.46 14.07 -16.31
CA VAL A 17 7.17 15.33 -15.63
C VAL A 17 6.95 15.10 -14.13
N ALA A 18 6.19 14.07 -13.75
CA ALA A 18 5.97 13.72 -12.36
C ALA A 18 7.27 13.34 -11.65
N HIS A 19 8.17 12.61 -12.33
CA HIS A 19 9.48 12.23 -11.79
C HIS A 19 10.37 13.45 -11.56
N ARG A 20 10.44 14.39 -12.52
CA ARG A 20 11.24 15.61 -12.40
C ARG A 20 10.73 16.54 -11.29
N LYS A 21 9.42 16.58 -11.05
CA LYS A 21 8.79 17.43 -10.02
C LYS A 21 8.90 16.87 -8.61
N THR A 22 9.08 15.55 -8.44
CA THR A 22 9.10 14.95 -7.11
C THR A 22 10.49 14.99 -6.47
N SER A 23 10.54 15.42 -5.21
CA SER A 23 11.73 15.31 -4.34
C SER A 23 11.71 14.02 -3.49
N VAL A 24 10.59 13.30 -3.49
CA VAL A 24 10.42 12.10 -2.66
C VAL A 24 11.00 10.90 -3.38
N LYS A 25 12.22 10.48 -2.98
CA LYS A 25 12.96 9.36 -3.59
C LYS A 25 12.10 8.11 -3.81
N ARG A 26 11.31 7.69 -2.80
CA ARG A 26 10.46 6.50 -2.90
C ARG A 26 9.40 6.63 -4.01
N TYR A 27 8.83 7.82 -4.21
CA TYR A 27 7.86 8.04 -5.26
C TYR A 27 8.52 8.11 -6.64
N ALA A 28 9.71 8.73 -6.73
CA ALA A 28 10.53 8.71 -7.94
C ALA A 28 10.85 7.28 -8.40
N ASP A 29 11.30 6.42 -7.48
CA ASP A 29 11.60 5.02 -7.82
C ASP A 29 10.34 4.25 -8.22
N ARG A 30 9.20 4.54 -7.59
CA ARG A 30 7.91 3.98 -8.00
C ARG A 30 7.51 4.41 -9.40
N LEU A 31 7.72 5.66 -9.80
CA LEU A 31 7.46 6.13 -11.16
C LEU A 31 8.34 5.39 -12.19
N LYS A 32 9.62 5.15 -11.85
CA LYS A 32 10.54 4.38 -12.71
C LYS A 32 10.06 2.95 -12.96
N THR A 33 9.37 2.32 -11.99
CA THR A 33 8.81 0.97 -12.19
C THR A 33 7.75 0.87 -13.28
N VAL A 34 7.16 2.00 -13.69
CA VAL A 34 6.16 2.08 -14.77
C VAL A 34 6.79 2.63 -16.04
N TYR A 35 7.58 3.70 -15.90
CA TYR A 35 8.25 4.36 -17.01
C TYR A 35 9.21 3.43 -17.78
N LEU A 36 10.07 2.70 -17.06
CA LEU A 36 11.11 1.87 -17.70
C LEU A 36 10.50 0.71 -18.51
N PRO A 37 9.50 -0.05 -18.01
CA PRO A 37 8.83 -1.05 -18.84
C PRO A 37 8.14 -0.46 -20.07
N GLY A 38 7.53 0.73 -19.96
CA GLY A 38 6.96 1.43 -21.11
C GLY A 38 8.01 1.89 -22.15
N LYS A 39 9.28 2.00 -21.74
CA LYS A 39 10.44 2.21 -22.62
C LYS A 39 11.08 0.91 -23.12
N GLY A 40 10.45 -0.25 -22.89
CA GLY A 40 10.91 -1.54 -23.37
C GLY A 40 11.86 -2.28 -22.43
N TRP A 41 12.10 -1.78 -21.22
CA TRP A 41 12.91 -2.53 -20.24
C TRP A 41 12.14 -3.73 -19.72
N SER A 42 12.81 -4.87 -19.55
CA SER A 42 12.20 -6.02 -18.88
C SER A 42 12.00 -5.73 -17.39
N VAL A 43 10.97 -6.34 -16.80
CA VAL A 43 10.73 -6.30 -15.34
C VAL A 43 11.98 -6.68 -14.56
N THR A 44 12.73 -7.68 -15.04
CA THR A 44 13.97 -8.14 -14.40
C THR A 44 15.05 -7.06 -14.41
N GLN A 45 15.23 -6.33 -15.52
CA GLN A 45 16.19 -5.21 -15.58
C GLN A 45 15.78 -4.09 -14.63
N VAL A 46 14.50 -3.74 -14.60
CA VAL A 46 13.96 -2.70 -13.72
C VAL A 46 14.15 -3.07 -12.25
N ALA A 47 13.75 -4.29 -11.87
CA ALA A 47 13.91 -4.81 -10.52
C ALA A 47 15.38 -4.77 -10.05
N LYS A 48 16.31 -5.19 -10.92
CA LYS A 48 17.75 -5.11 -10.63
C LYS A 48 18.23 -3.67 -10.50
N SER A 49 17.83 -2.77 -11.39
CA SER A 49 18.26 -1.36 -11.39
C SER A 49 17.78 -0.58 -10.17
N LEU A 50 16.61 -0.94 -9.64
CA LEU A 50 15.99 -0.28 -8.49
C LEU A 50 16.19 -1.04 -7.18
N MET A 51 16.84 -2.22 -7.23
CA MET A 51 17.08 -3.10 -6.09
C MET A 51 15.78 -3.49 -5.34
N ILE A 52 14.75 -3.89 -6.09
CA ILE A 52 13.45 -4.33 -5.56
C ILE A 52 13.03 -5.67 -6.15
N ASP A 53 12.01 -6.29 -5.57
CA ASP A 53 11.45 -7.53 -6.11
C ASP A 53 10.68 -7.31 -7.43
N ARG A 54 10.70 -8.33 -8.30
CA ARG A 54 10.00 -8.30 -9.59
C ARG A 54 8.49 -8.12 -9.42
N GLU A 55 7.90 -8.70 -8.38
CA GLU A 55 6.49 -8.56 -8.09
C GLU A 55 6.13 -7.14 -7.65
N THR A 56 7.02 -6.44 -6.96
CA THR A 56 6.84 -5.01 -6.64
C THR A 56 6.70 -4.17 -7.92
N VAL A 57 7.55 -4.41 -8.93
CA VAL A 57 7.46 -3.75 -10.25
C VAL A 57 6.11 -4.05 -10.91
N ARG A 58 5.69 -5.33 -10.95
CA ARG A 58 4.40 -5.73 -11.54
C ARG A 58 3.23 -5.08 -10.83
N ASN A 59 3.25 -5.04 -9.50
CA ASN A 59 2.19 -4.46 -8.68
C ASN A 59 2.09 -2.94 -8.87
N HIS A 60 3.22 -2.24 -8.96
CA HIS A 60 3.22 -0.82 -9.26
C HIS A 60 2.65 -0.53 -10.65
N TYR A 61 3.00 -1.32 -11.67
CA TYR A 61 2.40 -1.18 -12.99
C TYR A 61 0.89 -1.44 -12.97
N LYS A 62 0.43 -2.54 -12.35
CA LYS A 62 -1.01 -2.84 -12.20
C LYS A 62 -1.74 -1.68 -11.51
N ARG A 63 -1.16 -1.12 -10.46
CA ARG A 63 -1.73 0.01 -9.71
C ARG A 63 -1.82 1.26 -10.57
N TYR A 64 -0.77 1.57 -11.35
CA TYR A 64 -0.80 2.67 -12.31
C TYR A 64 -1.89 2.48 -13.37
N ARG A 65 -2.04 1.29 -13.96
CA ARG A 65 -3.11 1.03 -14.93
C ARG A 65 -4.51 1.18 -14.33
N LYS A 66 -4.69 0.95 -13.02
CA LYS A 66 -6.00 1.08 -12.34
C LYS A 66 -6.40 2.54 -12.06
N GLY A 67 -5.47 3.46 -11.87
CA GLY A 67 -5.82 4.83 -11.47
C GLY A 67 -4.74 5.89 -11.68
N GLY A 68 -3.85 5.66 -12.65
CA GLY A 68 -2.81 6.56 -13.07
C GLY A 68 -1.83 6.95 -11.98
N LEU A 69 -1.32 8.19 -12.08
CA LEU A 69 -0.37 8.77 -11.13
C LEU A 69 -0.94 8.86 -9.71
N SER A 70 -2.22 9.18 -9.56
CA SER A 70 -2.87 9.29 -8.25
C SER A 70 -2.86 7.94 -7.50
N ALA A 71 -3.26 6.86 -8.18
CA ALA A 71 -3.18 5.52 -7.60
C ALA A 71 -1.74 5.11 -7.33
N LEU A 72 -0.80 5.44 -8.22
CA LEU A 72 0.60 5.11 -8.02
C LEU A 72 1.21 5.87 -6.83
N GLN A 73 0.83 7.12 -6.59
CA GLN A 73 1.33 7.93 -5.48
C GLN A 73 0.83 7.43 -4.13
N LYS A 74 -0.42 6.93 -4.05
CA LYS A 74 -1.00 6.41 -2.82
C LYS A 74 -0.12 5.35 -2.17
N PHE A 75 0.24 5.61 -0.93
CA PHE A 75 0.79 4.59 -0.04
C PHE A 75 -0.39 3.81 0.53
N GLU A 76 -0.68 2.64 -0.02
CA GLU A 76 -1.49 1.64 0.68
C GLU A 76 -0.64 0.97 1.78
N VAL A 77 -0.06 1.78 2.66
CA VAL A 77 0.31 1.33 4.01
C VAL A 77 -0.83 1.78 4.93
N GLY A 78 -2.05 1.44 4.54
CA GLY A 78 -3.15 1.40 5.48
C GLY A 78 -3.11 0.00 6.06
N GLY A 79 -2.98 -0.14 7.37
CA GLY A 79 -3.26 -1.41 8.03
C GLY A 79 -4.63 -1.95 7.58
N SER A 80 -4.90 -3.22 7.87
CA SER A 80 -6.24 -3.78 7.71
C SER A 80 -7.27 -2.79 8.27
N LYS A 81 -8.41 -2.66 7.58
CA LYS A 81 -9.52 -1.90 8.14
C LYS A 81 -9.82 -2.51 9.50
N SER A 82 -9.74 -1.69 10.56
CA SER A 82 -10.13 -2.09 11.91
C SER A 82 -11.52 -2.71 11.86
N PHE A 83 -11.71 -3.88 12.50
CA PHE A 83 -13.04 -4.48 12.64
C PHE A 83 -13.97 -3.59 13.47
N LEU A 84 -13.42 -2.79 14.38
CA LEU A 84 -14.16 -1.79 15.15
C LEU A 84 -14.42 -0.52 14.34
N ASN A 85 -15.65 -0.02 14.43
CA ASN A 85 -16.04 1.31 13.96
C ASN A 85 -15.57 2.41 14.94
N GLU A 86 -15.68 3.68 14.54
CA GLU A 86 -15.14 4.79 15.34
C GLU A 86 -15.78 4.92 16.74
N LEU A 87 -17.09 4.65 16.88
CA LEU A 87 -17.77 4.69 18.17
C LEU A 87 -17.27 3.57 19.09
N GLN A 88 -17.09 2.37 18.54
CA GLN A 88 -16.56 1.22 19.28
C GLN A 88 -15.11 1.45 19.70
N LYS A 89 -14.28 2.06 18.85
CA LYS A 89 -12.90 2.44 19.21
C LYS A 89 -12.89 3.42 20.38
N GLN A 90 -13.72 4.46 20.34
CA GLN A 90 -13.82 5.43 21.44
C GLN A 90 -14.29 4.78 22.73
N ALA A 91 -15.28 3.89 22.66
CA ALA A 91 -15.77 3.15 23.81
C ALA A 91 -14.70 2.20 24.38
N LEU A 92 -13.95 1.51 23.52
CA LEU A 92 -12.84 0.66 23.93
C LEU A 92 -11.73 1.47 24.61
N ASP A 93 -11.38 2.62 24.05
CA ASP A 93 -10.34 3.51 24.57
C ASP A 93 -10.70 4.02 25.98
N GLN A 94 -11.95 4.45 26.18
CA GLN A 94 -12.46 4.84 27.50
C GLN A 94 -12.47 3.67 28.49
N HIS A 95 -12.78 2.45 28.02
CA HIS A 95 -12.78 1.25 28.84
C HIS A 95 -11.36 0.86 29.28
N LEU A 96 -10.39 0.90 28.37
CA LEU A 96 -8.98 0.63 28.64
C LEU A 96 -8.33 1.68 29.53
N HIS A 97 -8.81 2.92 29.51
CA HIS A 97 -8.39 3.94 30.47
C HIS A 97 -8.84 3.65 31.92
N LYS A 98 -9.93 2.90 32.09
CA LYS A 98 -10.50 2.57 33.42
C LYS A 98 -10.11 1.19 33.92
N ASN A 99 -9.78 0.26 33.01
CA ASN A 99 -9.53 -1.13 33.32
C ASN A 99 -8.17 -1.55 32.76
N LEU A 100 -7.29 -2.00 33.65
CA LEU A 100 -5.98 -2.52 33.27
C LEU A 100 -6.10 -4.02 32.96
N TYR A 101 -5.71 -4.41 31.75
CA TYR A 101 -5.63 -5.81 31.34
C TYR A 101 -4.18 -6.29 31.37
N LEU A 102 -3.97 -7.54 31.75
CA LEU A 102 -2.65 -8.17 31.81
C LEU A 102 -2.24 -8.68 30.43
N THR A 103 -3.21 -9.02 29.58
CA THR A 103 -2.94 -9.58 28.24
C THR A 103 -3.86 -9.03 27.16
N ALA A 104 -3.38 -9.00 25.91
CA ALA A 104 -4.19 -8.63 24.75
C ALA A 104 -5.38 -9.58 24.53
N LYS A 105 -5.28 -10.84 24.99
CA LYS A 105 -6.35 -11.83 24.91
C LYS A 105 -7.58 -11.42 25.72
N GLU A 106 -7.38 -10.82 26.89
CA GLU A 106 -8.48 -10.34 27.73
C GLU A 106 -9.22 -9.17 27.05
N ILE A 107 -8.49 -8.31 26.34
CA ILE A 107 -9.07 -7.22 25.53
C ILE A 107 -9.85 -7.81 24.35
N ALA A 108 -9.30 -8.78 23.63
CA ALA A 108 -9.98 -9.46 22.54
C ALA A 108 -11.28 -10.14 23.00
N HIS A 109 -11.24 -10.80 24.16
CA HIS A 109 -12.42 -11.42 24.76
C HIS A 109 -13.48 -10.38 25.16
N TYR A 110 -13.08 -9.25 25.73
CA TYR A 110 -14.00 -8.14 26.04
C TYR A 110 -14.69 -7.61 24.77
N VAL A 111 -13.93 -7.41 23.69
CA VAL A 111 -14.44 -6.95 22.40
C VAL A 111 -15.43 -7.96 21.79
N GLU A 112 -15.13 -9.25 21.89
CA GLU A 112 -16.01 -10.33 21.44
C GLU A 112 -17.32 -10.37 22.26
N GLN A 113 -17.25 -10.26 23.58
CA GLN A 113 -18.44 -10.23 24.45
C GLN A 113 -19.29 -8.98 24.23
N THR A 114 -18.67 -7.83 23.96
CA THR A 114 -19.38 -6.54 23.88
C THR A 114 -19.97 -6.31 22.49
N TRP A 115 -19.26 -6.71 21.42
CA TRP A 115 -19.62 -6.37 20.05
C TRP A 115 -19.68 -7.58 19.09
N GLY A 116 -19.40 -8.80 19.56
CA GLY A 116 -19.39 -10.00 18.71
C GLY A 116 -18.23 -10.02 17.70
N ILE A 117 -17.21 -9.18 17.90
CA ILE A 117 -16.06 -9.05 17.01
C ILE A 117 -14.90 -9.85 17.60
N SER A 118 -14.43 -10.85 16.86
CA SER A 118 -13.31 -11.69 17.30
C SER A 118 -11.99 -11.19 16.72
N TYR A 119 -10.98 -11.07 17.58
CA TYR A 119 -9.61 -10.67 17.22
C TYR A 119 -8.65 -11.81 17.53
N SER A 120 -7.64 -12.01 16.68
CA SER A 120 -6.56 -12.97 16.95
C SER A 120 -5.52 -12.37 17.92
N GLU A 121 -4.78 -13.21 18.65
CA GLU A 121 -3.67 -12.74 19.50
C GLU A 121 -2.57 -12.01 18.68
N SER A 122 -2.51 -12.26 17.38
CA SER A 122 -1.59 -11.66 16.41
C SER A 122 -2.18 -10.48 15.62
N GLY A 123 -3.41 -10.06 15.92
CA GLY A 123 -4.15 -9.01 15.20
C GLY A 123 -5.12 -9.54 14.14
#